data_AF-A0A3C1BHG8-F1
#
_entry.id   AF-A0A3C1BHG8-F1
#
_cell.length_a   1.000
_cell.length_b   1.000
_cell.length_c   1.000
_cell.angle_alpha   90.00
_cell.angle_beta   90.00
_cell.angle_gamma   90.00
#
_symmetry.space_group_name_H-M   'P 1'
#
loop_
_entity.id
_entity.type
_entity.pdbx_description
1 polymer ?
#
loop_
_entity_poly.entity_id
_entity_poly.type
_entity_poly.pdbx_seq_one_letter_code
_entity_poly.pdbx_strand_id
1 'polypeptide(L)'
;MNIAGLYQIGHGKQDNLDFDVKMNQTEAIIFEPFIKDLVSNIKGTVSTNLKLTGAPDKPQLNGDIMLLGTGVTVNYLKTAYTITDTLNVTNSVINIKNMVIKDSYGGIGKANGTVDLNDLANPDIEAEVTAKNLMALNTTFKDNHLYYGKAFASGRFSFSGPVDNMQIDIKAKTDAGTIFNIPLNTSNTVGNYDFIKFVSHNDTTRAAPPTNRAFNGVTLNFDLTIDEKTIVKITTDYGVLEGSGKANGLKLNINSLGDFEMFGDFLITSGKFEFTAKNFISKNFTVNQGGTIRWTGNPSNATINLNAIYEVRTDIAPLYAAAGSSSPKGKSFELVQAVLILTKSLLLPTIDFDFNFPLDPSIKDDLANYLSDINNRSQQALSIIVRRQFSNGANGNLTNQVTSTAGEVISEFTFNRLNTLISQSGIKGFDLNVRSFNDFSASYRVKDRFVFNGSLFNTQSGTTDLFQSNAANTFNSSFNQLTYDFDAQYLIHKNGNLSIRYSYRVLNSTTLSTLYNQLGVQYVNGFGLVYHRDFDTFGEFLRSLFKKQSNNSEPTKPAPVVDTPVLNTNAEDEN
;
A
#
# COMPACT_ATOMS: atom_id res chain seq x y z
N MET A 1 -26.65 20.46 -31.10
CA MET A 1 -26.79 19.28 -31.97
C MET A 1 -28.01 19.46 -32.87
N ASN A 2 -27.83 19.36 -34.19
CA ASN A 2 -28.90 19.39 -35.19
C ASN A 2 -28.83 18.07 -35.98
N ILE A 3 -29.86 17.25 -35.86
CA ILE A 3 -30.01 15.99 -36.59
C ILE A 3 -31.24 16.14 -37.47
N ALA A 4 -31.07 16.08 -38.78
CA ALA A 4 -32.15 16.20 -39.76
C ALA A 4 -32.03 15.05 -40.75
N GLY A 5 -33.14 14.39 -41.08
CA GLY A 5 -33.08 13.25 -42.00
C GLY A 5 -34.40 12.54 -42.19
N LEU A 6 -34.36 11.50 -43.01
CA LEU A 6 -35.48 10.66 -43.39
C LEU A 6 -35.16 9.21 -42.99
N TYR A 7 -36.13 8.56 -42.34
CA TYR A 7 -36.13 7.11 -42.19
C TYR A 7 -37.19 6.53 -43.13
N GLN A 8 -36.75 5.78 -44.14
CA GLN A 8 -37.65 5.19 -45.14
C GLN A 8 -37.99 3.77 -44.74
N ILE A 9 -39.22 3.54 -44.28
CA ILE A 9 -39.79 2.23 -43.99
C ILE A 9 -40.55 1.77 -45.23
N GLY A 10 -40.15 0.66 -45.84
CA GLY A 10 -40.76 0.19 -47.08
C GLY A 10 -41.00 -1.31 -47.10
N HIS A 11 -42.26 -1.75 -47.22
CA HIS A 11 -42.55 -3.15 -47.54
C HIS A 11 -41.92 -3.52 -48.89
N GLY A 12 -40.86 -4.35 -48.86
CA GLY A 12 -40.15 -4.83 -50.06
C GLY A 12 -38.96 -3.98 -50.52
N LYS A 13 -38.59 -2.92 -49.80
CA LYS A 13 -37.29 -2.23 -49.94
C LYS A 13 -36.51 -2.41 -48.64
N GLN A 14 -35.18 -2.46 -48.68
CA GLN A 14 -34.40 -2.39 -47.45
C GLN A 14 -34.70 -1.06 -46.76
N ASP A 15 -35.06 -1.12 -45.47
CA ASP A 15 -35.16 0.07 -44.63
C ASP A 15 -33.84 0.84 -44.73
N ASN A 16 -33.92 2.15 -44.96
CA ASN A 16 -32.74 2.96 -45.23
C ASN A 16 -32.75 4.23 -44.37
N LEU A 17 -31.61 4.48 -43.73
CA LEU A 17 -31.30 5.69 -42.99
C LEU A 17 -30.77 6.73 -43.99
N ASP A 18 -31.16 7.99 -43.82
CA ASP A 18 -30.51 9.14 -44.47
C ASP A 18 -30.61 10.34 -43.52
N PHE A 19 -29.61 10.48 -42.65
CA PHE A 19 -29.57 11.55 -41.64
C PHE A 19 -28.28 12.38 -41.75
N ASP A 20 -28.45 13.70 -41.75
CA ASP A 20 -27.40 14.68 -41.52
C ASP A 20 -27.24 14.91 -40.01
N VAL A 21 -26.08 14.56 -39.47
CA VAL A 21 -25.70 14.72 -38.07
C VAL A 21 -24.69 15.85 -37.94
N LYS A 22 -25.19 17.05 -37.64
CA LYS A 22 -24.38 18.26 -37.47
C LYS A 22 -24.27 18.64 -36.00
N MET A 23 -23.05 18.58 -35.49
CA MET A 23 -22.71 19.06 -34.15
C MET A 23 -21.75 20.24 -34.27
N ASN A 24 -21.99 21.30 -33.50
CA ASN A 24 -21.08 22.42 -33.40
C ASN A 24 -20.72 22.59 -31.92
N GLN A 25 -19.45 22.34 -31.58
CA GLN A 25 -18.89 22.41 -30.23
C GLN A 25 -19.80 21.78 -29.18
N THR A 26 -20.40 20.64 -29.51
CA THR A 26 -21.29 19.93 -28.59
C THR A 26 -20.44 19.18 -27.57
N GLU A 27 -20.85 19.19 -26.31
CA GLU A 27 -20.14 18.49 -25.24
C GLU A 27 -19.96 17.00 -25.58
N ALA A 28 -18.72 16.51 -25.52
CA ALA A 28 -18.35 15.17 -25.95
C ALA A 28 -18.98 14.06 -25.09
N ILE A 29 -19.44 14.40 -23.88
CA ILE A 29 -20.07 13.47 -22.93
C ILE A 29 -21.29 12.73 -23.50
N ILE A 30 -21.95 13.29 -24.53
CA ILE A 30 -23.09 12.63 -25.21
C ILE A 30 -22.72 11.28 -25.82
N PHE A 31 -21.44 11.04 -26.12
CA PHE A 31 -20.95 9.78 -26.70
C PHE A 31 -20.65 8.72 -25.64
N GLU A 32 -20.47 9.11 -24.37
CA GLU A 32 -20.06 8.20 -23.29
C GLU A 32 -20.97 6.97 -23.15
N PRO A 33 -22.32 7.07 -23.22
CA PRO A 33 -23.19 5.90 -23.11
C PRO A 33 -22.93 4.81 -24.16
N PHE A 34 -22.41 5.18 -25.34
CA PHE A 34 -22.16 4.27 -26.47
C PHE A 34 -20.78 3.60 -26.39
N ILE A 35 -19.81 4.22 -25.72
CA ILE A 35 -18.43 3.75 -25.65
C ILE A 35 -17.91 3.55 -24.22
N LYS A 36 -18.81 3.59 -23.21
CA LYS A 36 -18.51 3.50 -21.78
C LYS A 36 -17.74 2.25 -21.35
N ASP A 37 -17.82 1.17 -22.12
CA ASP A 37 -17.12 -0.07 -21.83
C ASP A 37 -15.62 0.05 -22.17
N LEU A 38 -15.28 0.89 -23.14
CA LEU A 38 -13.92 1.12 -23.63
C LEU A 38 -13.25 2.30 -22.92
N VAL A 39 -13.97 3.41 -22.83
CA VAL A 39 -13.47 4.68 -22.28
C VAL A 39 -14.48 5.31 -21.34
N SER A 40 -14.00 6.14 -20.41
CA SER A 40 -14.83 6.89 -19.47
C SER A 40 -14.34 8.33 -19.32
N ASN A 41 -15.08 9.12 -18.55
CA ASN A 41 -14.75 10.52 -18.20
C ASN A 41 -14.56 11.39 -19.44
N ILE A 42 -15.49 11.27 -20.40
CA ILE A 42 -15.40 12.01 -21.65
C ILE A 42 -15.66 13.49 -21.39
N LYS A 43 -14.76 14.36 -21.84
CA LYS A 43 -14.82 15.82 -21.65
C LYS A 43 -14.45 16.55 -22.94
N GLY A 44 -14.67 17.86 -22.97
CA GLY A 44 -14.35 18.71 -24.11
C GLY A 44 -15.47 18.74 -25.13
N THR A 45 -15.20 19.29 -26.31
CA THR A 45 -16.24 19.50 -27.32
C THR A 45 -15.93 18.77 -28.62
N VAL A 46 -16.98 18.38 -29.33
CA VAL A 46 -16.91 17.75 -30.64
C VAL A 46 -17.77 18.55 -31.61
N SER A 47 -17.21 18.82 -32.79
CA SER A 47 -17.96 19.29 -33.94
C SER A 47 -17.98 18.21 -35.01
N THR A 48 -19.12 17.96 -35.63
CA THR A 48 -19.26 16.94 -36.66
C THR A 48 -20.05 17.46 -37.84
N ASN A 49 -19.71 16.98 -39.02
CA ASN A 49 -20.56 17.03 -40.19
C ASN A 49 -20.62 15.62 -40.77
N LEU A 50 -21.45 14.78 -40.16
CA LEU A 50 -21.56 13.36 -40.49
C LEU A 50 -22.85 13.10 -41.24
N LYS A 51 -22.80 12.15 -42.17
CA LYS A 51 -23.94 11.59 -42.87
C LYS A 51 -24.09 10.12 -42.47
N LEU A 52 -25.25 9.78 -41.93
CA LEU A 52 -25.64 8.43 -41.54
C LEU A 52 -26.56 7.86 -42.60
N THR A 53 -26.08 6.86 -43.34
CA THR A 53 -26.82 6.19 -44.41
C THR A 53 -26.89 4.69 -44.22
N GLY A 54 -27.65 3.97 -45.05
CA GLY A 54 -27.65 2.51 -45.10
C GLY A 54 -28.73 1.88 -44.21
N ALA A 55 -28.71 0.55 -44.13
CA ALA A 55 -29.73 -0.18 -43.39
C ALA A 55 -29.52 -0.04 -41.86
N PRO A 56 -30.59 -0.04 -41.04
CA PRO A 56 -30.48 0.08 -39.58
C PRO A 56 -29.62 -0.99 -38.90
N ASP A 57 -29.50 -2.18 -39.51
CA ASP A 57 -28.64 -3.26 -39.05
C ASP A 57 -27.16 -3.08 -39.44
N LYS A 58 -26.87 -2.23 -40.43
CA LYS A 58 -25.53 -1.88 -40.92
C LYS A 58 -25.42 -0.40 -41.29
N PRO A 59 -25.51 0.51 -40.30
CA PRO A 59 -25.39 1.94 -40.55
C PRO A 59 -24.00 2.31 -41.07
N GLN A 60 -23.96 3.20 -42.05
CA GLN A 60 -22.73 3.76 -42.61
C GLN A 60 -22.60 5.23 -42.22
N LEU A 61 -21.51 5.54 -41.49
CA LEU A 61 -21.14 6.90 -41.12
C LEU A 61 -20.07 7.43 -42.07
N ASN A 62 -20.29 8.62 -42.62
CA ASN A 62 -19.35 9.30 -43.51
C ASN A 62 -19.25 10.78 -43.15
N GLY A 63 -18.05 11.37 -43.20
CA GLY A 63 -17.83 12.80 -42.98
C GLY A 63 -16.67 13.06 -42.03
N ASP A 64 -16.72 14.19 -41.33
CA ASP A 64 -15.61 14.65 -40.49
C ASP A 64 -16.03 14.87 -39.02
N ILE A 65 -15.11 14.53 -38.12
CA ILE A 65 -15.23 14.70 -36.67
C ILE A 65 -14.05 15.56 -36.22
N MET A 66 -14.35 16.74 -35.67
CA MET A 66 -13.36 17.61 -35.06
C MET A 66 -13.45 17.50 -33.53
N LEU A 67 -12.39 16.97 -32.93
CA LEU A 67 -12.19 16.86 -31.49
C LEU A 67 -11.47 18.12 -31.00
N LEU A 68 -12.06 18.83 -30.04
CA LEU A 68 -11.50 20.06 -29.48
C LEU A 68 -11.29 19.90 -27.97
N GLY A 69 -10.04 19.60 -27.59
CA GLY A 69 -9.67 19.37 -26.20
C GLY A 69 -10.42 18.19 -25.58
N THR A 70 -10.70 17.17 -26.40
CA THR A 70 -11.49 16.02 -25.98
C THR A 70 -10.68 15.15 -25.04
N GLY A 71 -11.11 15.07 -23.78
CA GLY A 71 -10.50 14.22 -22.77
C GLY A 71 -11.17 12.85 -22.74
N VAL A 72 -10.39 11.78 -22.71
CA VAL A 72 -10.87 10.39 -22.59
C VAL A 72 -10.01 9.62 -21.59
N THR A 73 -10.62 8.76 -20.79
CA THR A 73 -9.89 7.80 -19.94
C THR A 73 -10.04 6.40 -20.51
N VAL A 74 -8.94 5.71 -20.83
CA VAL A 74 -8.98 4.30 -21.23
C VAL A 74 -9.26 3.45 -20.00
N ASN A 75 -10.38 2.73 -19.98
CA ASN A 75 -10.85 2.04 -18.78
C ASN A 75 -9.91 0.95 -18.29
N TYR A 76 -9.31 0.21 -19.21
CA TYR A 76 -8.42 -0.92 -18.91
C TYR A 76 -7.09 -0.44 -18.32
N LEU A 77 -6.52 0.62 -18.89
CA LEU A 77 -5.21 1.15 -18.48
C LEU A 77 -5.31 2.22 -17.39
N LYS A 78 -6.53 2.75 -17.15
CA LYS A 78 -6.82 3.91 -16.29
C LYS A 78 -6.02 5.16 -16.65
N THR A 79 -5.61 5.27 -17.91
CA THR A 79 -4.84 6.40 -18.43
C THR A 79 -5.77 7.43 -19.05
N ALA A 80 -5.56 8.70 -18.72
CA ALA A 80 -6.33 9.81 -19.26
C ALA A 80 -5.51 10.53 -20.34
N TYR A 81 -6.14 10.75 -21.50
CA TYR A 81 -5.55 11.46 -22.62
C TYR A 81 -6.45 12.59 -23.09
N THR A 82 -5.83 13.64 -23.62
CA THR A 82 -6.49 14.76 -24.27
C THR A 82 -6.10 14.76 -25.74
N ILE A 83 -7.09 14.96 -26.60
CA ILE A 83 -6.99 14.89 -28.04
C ILE A 83 -7.57 16.17 -28.65
N THR A 84 -6.84 16.77 -29.56
CA THR A 84 -7.34 17.85 -30.42
C THR A 84 -6.92 17.53 -31.84
N ASP A 85 -7.87 17.09 -32.65
CA ASP A 85 -7.61 16.68 -34.03
C ASP A 85 -8.89 16.64 -34.87
N THR A 86 -8.72 16.59 -36.19
CA THR A 86 -9.81 16.36 -37.14
C THR A 86 -9.65 14.97 -37.76
N LEU A 87 -10.65 14.13 -37.55
CA LEU A 87 -10.71 12.75 -38.01
C LEU A 87 -11.69 12.65 -39.17
N ASN A 88 -11.30 11.89 -40.20
CA ASN A 88 -12.19 11.56 -41.30
C ASN A 88 -12.81 10.19 -41.08
N VAL A 89 -14.12 10.09 -41.27
CA VAL A 89 -14.89 8.84 -41.20
C VAL A 89 -15.37 8.50 -42.60
N THR A 90 -15.05 7.31 -43.06
CA THR A 90 -15.52 6.78 -44.35
C THR A 90 -16.04 5.36 -44.13
N ASN A 91 -17.28 5.08 -44.50
CA ASN A 91 -17.95 3.79 -44.31
C ASN A 91 -17.84 3.25 -42.87
N SER A 92 -18.08 4.11 -41.89
CA SER A 92 -17.95 3.81 -40.45
C SER A 92 -16.53 3.49 -39.98
N VAL A 93 -15.51 3.68 -40.83
CA VAL A 93 -14.09 3.55 -40.45
C VAL A 93 -13.52 4.94 -40.18
N ILE A 94 -13.06 5.17 -38.95
CA ILE A 94 -12.34 6.37 -38.56
C ILE A 94 -10.89 6.23 -39.01
N ASN A 95 -10.40 7.19 -39.78
CA ASN A 95 -9.01 7.26 -40.20
C ASN A 95 -8.22 8.18 -39.27
N ILE A 96 -7.17 7.64 -38.67
CA ILE A 96 -6.29 8.34 -37.72
C ILE A 96 -4.96 8.60 -38.44
N LYS A 97 -4.59 9.87 -38.56
CA LYS A 97 -3.33 10.26 -39.23
C LYS A 97 -2.60 11.32 -38.42
N ASN A 98 -1.45 10.94 -37.86
CA ASN A 98 -0.60 11.79 -37.01
C ASN A 98 -1.34 12.43 -35.83
N MET A 99 -2.36 11.73 -35.30
CA MET A 99 -3.15 12.25 -34.19
C MET A 99 -2.28 12.37 -32.95
N VAL A 100 -2.27 13.57 -32.37
CA VAL A 100 -1.48 13.84 -31.17
C VAL A 100 -2.33 13.60 -29.93
N ILE A 101 -1.94 12.60 -29.15
CA ILE A 101 -2.52 12.32 -27.83
C ILE A 101 -1.58 12.85 -26.75
N LYS A 102 -2.13 13.48 -25.72
CA LYS A 102 -1.36 14.05 -24.60
C LYS A 102 -1.90 13.50 -23.29
N ASP A 103 -1.01 13.09 -22.39
CA ASP A 103 -1.43 12.76 -21.02
C ASP A 103 -1.40 13.98 -20.08
N SER A 104 -1.82 13.78 -18.84
CA SER A 104 -1.81 14.82 -17.79
C SER A 104 -0.42 15.17 -17.24
N TYR A 105 0.62 14.43 -17.62
CA TYR A 105 2.01 14.58 -17.16
C TYR A 105 2.93 15.18 -18.24
N GLY A 106 2.36 15.63 -19.37
CA GLY A 106 3.11 16.23 -20.48
C GLY A 106 3.71 15.21 -21.45
N GLY A 107 3.39 13.93 -21.29
CA GLY A 107 3.71 12.88 -22.26
C GLY A 107 2.92 13.02 -23.54
N ILE A 108 3.52 12.62 -24.66
CA ILE A 108 2.96 12.81 -26.00
C ILE A 108 3.05 11.52 -26.79
N GLY A 109 1.95 11.12 -27.43
CA GLY A 109 1.89 10.06 -28.41
C GLY A 109 1.45 10.58 -29.76
N LYS A 110 1.99 10.01 -30.84
CA LYS A 110 1.49 10.19 -32.20
C LYS A 110 0.87 8.88 -32.67
N ALA A 111 -0.44 8.90 -32.89
CA ALA A 111 -1.22 7.76 -33.34
C ALA A 111 -1.45 7.82 -34.86
N ASN A 112 -1.37 6.66 -35.51
CA ASN A 112 -1.77 6.44 -36.89
C ASN A 112 -2.53 5.11 -36.97
N GLY A 113 -3.53 5.01 -37.84
CA GLY A 113 -4.30 3.78 -37.99
C GLY A 113 -5.76 3.99 -38.35
N THR A 114 -6.57 2.99 -38.05
CA THR A 114 -8.01 2.97 -38.29
C THR A 114 -8.77 2.39 -37.11
N VAL A 115 -10.00 2.87 -36.91
CA VAL A 115 -10.97 2.26 -36.01
C VAL A 115 -12.22 1.96 -36.81
N ASP A 116 -12.53 0.68 -36.98
CA ASP A 116 -13.72 0.21 -37.68
C ASP A 116 -14.89 0.09 -36.70
N LEU A 117 -15.93 0.89 -36.92
CA LEU A 117 -17.15 0.94 -36.11
C LEU A 117 -18.34 0.21 -36.76
N ASN A 118 -18.11 -0.61 -37.79
CA ASN A 118 -19.18 -1.41 -38.41
C ASN A 118 -19.79 -2.42 -37.43
N ASP A 119 -19.02 -2.89 -36.44
CA ASP A 119 -19.53 -3.56 -35.24
C ASP A 119 -19.32 -2.66 -34.02
N LEU A 120 -20.34 -1.90 -33.64
CA LEU A 120 -20.29 -1.02 -32.46
C LEU A 120 -20.15 -1.80 -31.14
N ALA A 121 -20.57 -3.07 -31.10
CA ALA A 121 -20.44 -3.90 -29.91
C ALA A 121 -19.01 -4.42 -29.73
N ASN A 122 -18.28 -4.59 -30.84
CA ASN A 122 -16.90 -5.04 -30.84
C ASN A 122 -16.07 -4.37 -31.96
N PRO A 123 -15.70 -3.09 -31.79
CA PRO A 123 -14.94 -2.36 -32.80
C PRO A 123 -13.60 -3.03 -33.11
N ASP A 124 -13.17 -2.95 -34.37
CA ASP A 124 -11.84 -3.38 -34.79
C ASP A 124 -10.87 -2.19 -34.78
N ILE A 125 -9.72 -2.34 -34.13
CA ILE A 125 -8.72 -1.29 -33.97
C ILE A 125 -7.42 -1.76 -34.60
N GLU A 126 -6.95 -1.01 -35.59
CA GLU A 126 -5.60 -1.17 -36.16
C GLU A 126 -4.87 0.15 -35.96
N ALA A 127 -4.04 0.26 -34.93
CA ALA A 127 -3.40 1.52 -34.56
C ALA A 127 -1.96 1.32 -34.11
N GLU A 128 -1.07 2.21 -34.57
CA GLU A 128 0.28 2.38 -34.05
C GLU A 128 0.41 3.72 -33.35
N VAL A 129 0.89 3.70 -32.11
CA VAL A 129 1.25 4.88 -31.32
C VAL A 129 2.76 4.91 -31.13
N THR A 130 3.39 5.96 -31.64
CA THR A 130 4.77 6.32 -31.27
C THR A 130 4.73 7.27 -30.10
N ALA A 131 5.18 6.81 -28.94
CA ALA A 131 5.10 7.53 -27.68
C ALA A 131 6.44 8.10 -27.23
N LYS A 132 6.39 9.25 -26.55
CA LYS A 132 7.51 9.87 -25.84
C LYS A 132 7.06 10.27 -24.45
N ASN A 133 7.58 9.58 -23.43
CA ASN A 133 7.25 9.76 -22.03
C ASN A 133 5.73 9.75 -21.77
N LEU A 134 5.00 8.91 -22.50
CA LEU A 134 3.55 8.81 -22.39
C LEU A 134 3.18 7.87 -21.26
N MET A 135 2.16 8.23 -20.48
CA MET A 135 1.57 7.37 -19.48
C MET A 135 0.97 6.14 -20.15
N ALA A 136 1.55 4.97 -19.90
CA ALA A 136 1.12 3.69 -20.49
C ALA A 136 0.22 2.90 -19.54
N LEU A 137 0.32 3.15 -18.22
CA LEU A 137 -0.44 2.44 -17.20
C LEU A 137 -0.65 3.34 -15.97
N ASN A 138 -1.83 3.26 -15.38
CA ASN A 138 -2.14 3.93 -14.11
C ASN A 138 -3.13 3.11 -13.26
N THR A 139 -2.84 1.83 -13.08
CA THR A 139 -3.71 0.89 -12.40
C THR A 139 -3.35 0.73 -10.93
N THR A 140 -4.35 0.41 -10.12
CA THR A 140 -4.18 -0.05 -8.74
C THR A 140 -4.34 -1.57 -8.67
N PHE A 141 -4.02 -2.15 -7.52
CA PHE A 141 -4.24 -3.58 -7.28
C PHE A 141 -5.70 -4.02 -7.53
N LYS A 142 -6.68 -3.14 -7.26
CA LYS A 142 -8.10 -3.43 -7.50
C LYS A 142 -8.46 -3.50 -8.99
N ASP A 143 -7.69 -2.82 -9.83
CA ASP A 143 -7.90 -2.81 -11.28
C ASP A 143 -7.27 -4.03 -11.94
N ASN A 144 -6.10 -4.46 -11.44
CA ASN A 144 -5.41 -5.66 -11.92
C ASN A 144 -4.58 -6.32 -10.80
N HIS A 145 -4.92 -7.57 -10.49
CA HIS A 145 -4.27 -8.34 -9.43
C HIS A 145 -2.95 -9.01 -9.84
N LEU A 146 -2.67 -9.13 -11.14
CA LEU A 146 -1.42 -9.75 -11.63
C LEU A 146 -0.28 -8.73 -11.68
N TYR A 147 -0.59 -7.49 -12.02
CA TYR A 147 0.35 -6.39 -12.06
C TYR A 147 -0.39 -5.06 -11.94
N TYR A 148 0.24 -4.06 -11.33
CA TYR A 148 -0.33 -2.72 -11.26
C TYR A 148 0.73 -1.66 -11.03
N GLY A 149 0.34 -0.41 -11.24
CA GLY A 149 1.15 0.73 -10.90
C GLY A 149 1.01 1.85 -11.92
N LYS A 150 2.01 2.73 -11.88
CA LYS A 150 2.05 3.92 -12.70
C LYS A 150 3.24 3.81 -13.62
N ALA A 151 3.02 3.70 -14.93
CA ALA A 151 4.11 3.52 -15.89
C ALA A 151 4.10 4.60 -16.96
N PHE A 152 5.30 5.09 -17.26
CA PHE A 152 5.59 6.00 -18.36
C PHE A 152 6.54 5.30 -19.33
N ALA A 153 6.32 5.49 -20.62
CA ALA A 153 7.11 4.80 -21.61
C ALA A 153 7.29 5.61 -22.90
N SER A 154 8.42 5.34 -23.55
CA SER A 154 8.80 5.85 -24.85
C SER A 154 9.06 4.68 -25.79
N GLY A 155 8.43 4.67 -26.96
CA GLY A 155 8.55 3.54 -27.88
C GLY A 155 7.37 3.43 -28.84
N ARG A 156 7.20 2.23 -29.39
CA ARG A 156 6.13 1.89 -30.33
C ARG A 156 5.14 0.95 -29.64
N PHE A 157 3.87 1.27 -29.78
CA PHE A 157 2.73 0.49 -29.30
C PHE A 157 1.85 0.21 -30.50
N SER A 158 1.57 -1.05 -30.79
CA SER A 158 0.67 -1.48 -31.86
C SER A 158 -0.50 -2.23 -31.26
N PHE A 159 -1.68 -1.94 -31.78
CA PHE A 159 -2.96 -2.52 -31.40
C PHE A 159 -3.61 -3.01 -32.70
N SER A 160 -3.97 -4.29 -32.77
CA SER A 160 -4.52 -4.90 -33.97
C SER A 160 -5.68 -5.83 -33.62
N GLY A 161 -6.81 -5.67 -34.31
CA GLY A 161 -7.97 -6.55 -34.23
C GLY A 161 -9.10 -6.05 -33.34
N PRO A 162 -10.12 -6.90 -33.10
CA PRO A 162 -11.31 -6.54 -32.34
C PRO A 162 -10.99 -6.34 -30.86
N VAL A 163 -11.69 -5.43 -30.20
CA VAL A 163 -11.41 -5.08 -28.79
C VAL A 163 -11.49 -6.29 -27.85
N ASP A 164 -12.40 -7.25 -28.10
CA ASP A 164 -12.54 -8.44 -27.26
C ASP A 164 -11.45 -9.51 -27.45
N ASN A 165 -10.63 -9.41 -28.50
CA ASN A 165 -9.53 -10.32 -28.83
C ASN A 165 -8.36 -9.55 -29.48
N MET A 166 -8.01 -8.41 -28.90
CA MET A 166 -7.01 -7.50 -29.46
C MET A 166 -5.60 -8.06 -29.30
N GLN A 167 -4.78 -7.95 -30.33
CA GLN A 167 -3.35 -8.17 -30.25
C GLN A 167 -2.65 -6.84 -29.94
N ILE A 168 -1.80 -6.83 -28.91
CA ILE A 168 -1.04 -5.66 -28.49
C ILE A 168 0.44 -6.00 -28.50
N ASP A 169 1.17 -5.33 -29.39
CA ASP A 169 2.62 -5.45 -29.52
C ASP A 169 3.30 -4.15 -29.05
N ILE A 170 4.12 -4.25 -28.00
CA ILE A 170 4.79 -3.09 -27.41
C ILE A 170 6.29 -3.29 -27.46
N LYS A 171 6.99 -2.34 -28.09
CA LYS A 171 8.44 -2.22 -28.00
C LYS A 171 8.79 -0.87 -27.42
N ALA A 172 9.11 -0.85 -26.13
CA ALA A 172 9.22 0.39 -25.39
C ALA A 172 10.33 0.38 -24.34
N LYS A 173 10.79 1.58 -24.02
CA LYS A 173 11.64 1.87 -22.89
C LYS A 173 10.81 2.51 -21.79
N THR A 174 10.98 2.09 -20.55
CA THR A 174 10.37 2.78 -19.40
C THR A 174 11.03 4.14 -19.18
N ASP A 175 10.23 5.09 -18.71
CA ASP A 175 10.65 6.45 -18.38
C ASP A 175 10.53 6.73 -16.89
N ALA A 176 11.12 7.87 -16.47
CA ALA A 176 11.17 8.29 -15.08
C ALA A 176 9.76 8.44 -14.47
N GLY A 177 9.62 8.08 -13.20
CA GLY A 177 8.33 8.08 -12.51
C GLY A 177 7.53 6.78 -12.70
N THR A 178 8.09 5.81 -13.43
CA THR A 178 7.54 4.46 -13.51
C THR A 178 7.73 3.73 -12.18
N ILE A 179 6.61 3.31 -11.59
CA ILE A 179 6.53 2.42 -10.42
C ILE A 179 5.67 1.24 -10.82
N PHE A 180 6.29 0.07 -10.95
CA PHE A 180 5.63 -1.16 -11.34
C PHE A 180 5.59 -2.14 -10.17
N ASN A 181 4.43 -2.73 -9.91
CA ASN A 181 4.22 -3.64 -8.78
C ASN A 181 3.81 -5.02 -9.29
N ILE A 182 4.47 -6.05 -8.78
CA ILE A 182 4.18 -7.46 -9.05
C ILE A 182 3.87 -8.13 -7.70
N PRO A 183 2.58 -8.35 -7.39
CA PRO A 183 2.18 -9.11 -6.21
C PRO A 183 2.35 -10.61 -6.50
N LEU A 184 3.24 -11.26 -5.75
CA LEU A 184 3.51 -12.70 -5.86
C LEU A 184 2.96 -13.50 -4.65
N ASN A 185 2.22 -12.85 -3.77
CA ASN A 185 1.64 -13.46 -2.57
C ASN A 185 0.40 -14.30 -2.94
N THR A 186 0.48 -15.61 -2.70
CA THR A 186 -0.65 -16.54 -2.91
C THR A 186 -1.63 -16.57 -1.75
N SER A 187 -1.28 -15.98 -0.60
CA SER A 187 -1.87 -16.33 0.70
C SER A 187 -2.72 -15.23 1.35
N ASN A 188 -2.40 -13.95 1.11
CA ASN A 188 -3.02 -12.82 1.83
C ASN A 188 -4.10 -12.09 1.03
N THR A 189 -4.39 -12.54 -0.18
CA THR A 189 -5.38 -11.92 -1.07
C THR A 189 -6.77 -12.53 -0.92
N VAL A 190 -6.94 -13.57 -0.08
CA VAL A 190 -8.25 -14.19 0.15
C VAL A 190 -9.05 -13.49 1.26
N GLY A 191 -8.40 -12.67 2.10
CA GLY A 191 -9.00 -12.11 3.32
C GLY A 191 -9.71 -10.76 3.17
N ASN A 192 -9.52 -10.03 2.07
CA ASN A 192 -10.10 -8.69 1.85
C ASN A 192 -10.86 -8.59 0.52
N TYR A 193 -11.66 -9.60 0.21
CA TYR A 193 -12.62 -9.47 -0.86
C TYR A 193 -13.92 -8.87 -0.33
N ASP A 194 -14.05 -7.55 -0.43
CA ASP A 194 -15.35 -6.88 -0.36
C ASP A 194 -16.16 -7.21 -1.62
N PHE A 195 -16.72 -8.43 -1.69
CA PHE A 195 -17.69 -8.79 -2.73
C PHE A 195 -19.09 -8.21 -2.48
N ILE A 196 -19.28 -7.36 -1.47
CA ILE A 196 -20.59 -6.76 -1.19
C ILE A 196 -20.72 -5.44 -1.95
N LYS A 197 -20.99 -5.54 -3.26
CA LYS A 197 -21.64 -4.43 -3.98
C LYS A 197 -23.13 -4.56 -3.71
N PHE A 198 -23.67 -3.74 -2.81
CA PHE A 198 -25.12 -3.63 -2.61
C PHE A 198 -25.75 -3.08 -3.89
N VAL A 199 -26.21 -3.97 -4.78
CA VAL A 199 -27.12 -3.61 -5.86
C VAL A 199 -28.51 -3.44 -5.26
N SER A 200 -29.04 -2.21 -5.38
CA SER A 200 -30.44 -1.90 -5.07
C SER A 200 -31.35 -2.83 -5.87
N HIS A 201 -32.18 -3.61 -5.18
CA HIS A 201 -33.12 -4.58 -5.77
C HIS A 201 -34.41 -3.92 -6.29
N ASN A 202 -34.28 -2.86 -7.10
CA ASN A 202 -35.41 -2.36 -7.88
C ASN A 202 -35.12 -2.62 -9.37
N ASP A 203 -35.24 -3.90 -9.76
CA ASP A 203 -35.73 -4.42 -11.05
C ASP A 203 -35.18 -5.85 -11.26
N THR A 204 -35.99 -6.86 -10.93
CA THR A 204 -35.59 -8.28 -10.96
C THR A 204 -35.95 -9.00 -12.26
N THR A 205 -36.20 -8.28 -13.35
CA THR A 205 -36.37 -8.92 -14.67
C THR A 205 -35.21 -8.61 -15.59
N ARG A 206 -34.30 -9.59 -15.70
CA ARG A 206 -33.25 -9.74 -16.74
C ARG A 206 -31.88 -9.11 -16.44
N ALA A 207 -31.26 -9.50 -15.32
CA ALA A 207 -29.80 -9.43 -15.20
C ALA A 207 -29.26 -10.86 -15.09
N ALA A 208 -28.62 -11.35 -16.16
CA ALA A 208 -27.75 -12.50 -16.05
C ALA A 208 -26.69 -12.20 -14.97
N PRO A 209 -26.26 -13.18 -14.15
CA PRO A 209 -25.14 -12.96 -13.25
C PRO A 209 -23.98 -12.41 -14.08
N PRO A 210 -23.21 -11.42 -13.58
CA PRO A 210 -21.98 -11.05 -14.26
C PRO A 210 -21.15 -12.33 -14.31
N THR A 211 -21.10 -12.97 -15.48
CA THR A 211 -20.06 -13.93 -15.78
C THR A 211 -18.80 -13.18 -15.46
N ASN A 212 -18.05 -13.64 -14.46
CA ASN A 212 -16.65 -13.29 -14.33
C ASN A 212 -16.09 -13.53 -15.72
N ARG A 213 -15.91 -12.45 -16.50
CA ARG A 213 -15.27 -12.51 -17.80
C ARG A 213 -13.83 -12.79 -17.45
N ALA A 214 -13.55 -14.08 -17.28
CA ALA A 214 -12.21 -14.62 -17.26
C ALA A 214 -11.60 -14.14 -18.56
N PHE A 215 -10.71 -13.14 -18.44
CA PHE A 215 -9.82 -12.62 -19.47
C PHE A 215 -10.42 -12.65 -20.90
N ASN A 216 -11.06 -11.55 -21.34
CA ASN A 216 -11.43 -11.41 -22.74
C ASN A 216 -10.15 -11.32 -23.59
N GLY A 217 -9.65 -12.45 -24.07
CA GLY A 217 -8.98 -12.64 -25.37
C GLY A 217 -7.75 -11.80 -25.75
N VAL A 218 -7.23 -10.89 -24.93
CA VAL A 218 -6.11 -10.03 -25.36
C VAL A 218 -4.82 -10.84 -25.45
N THR A 219 -4.14 -10.74 -26.60
CA THR A 219 -2.77 -11.24 -26.77
C THR A 219 -1.79 -10.08 -26.58
N LEU A 220 -0.86 -10.21 -25.64
CA LEU A 220 0.12 -9.18 -25.30
C LEU A 220 1.53 -9.70 -25.62
N ASN A 221 2.30 -8.95 -26.40
CA ASN A 221 3.73 -9.21 -26.61
C ASN A 221 4.52 -7.93 -26.32
N PHE A 222 5.27 -7.91 -25.23
CA PHE A 222 6.08 -6.77 -24.84
C PHE A 222 7.57 -7.08 -24.96
N ASP A 223 8.32 -6.14 -25.51
CA ASP A 223 9.78 -6.09 -25.54
C ASP A 223 10.21 -4.80 -24.83
N LEU A 224 10.59 -4.94 -23.56
CA LEU A 224 10.80 -3.82 -22.65
C LEU A 224 12.29 -3.58 -22.38
N THR A 225 12.69 -2.32 -22.48
CA THR A 225 13.97 -1.85 -21.96
C THR A 225 13.71 -1.04 -20.69
N ILE A 226 14.31 -1.45 -19.58
CA ILE A 226 14.14 -0.83 -18.26
C ILE A 226 15.43 -0.14 -17.87
N ASP A 227 15.33 1.09 -17.38
CA ASP A 227 16.46 1.84 -16.81
C ASP A 227 16.32 2.08 -15.30
N GLU A 228 17.40 2.57 -14.69
CA GLU A 228 17.53 2.76 -13.24
C GLU A 228 16.58 3.81 -12.65
N LYS A 229 15.83 4.53 -13.49
CA LYS A 229 14.82 5.51 -13.05
C LYS A 229 13.46 4.83 -12.79
N THR A 230 13.36 3.55 -13.11
CA THR A 230 12.18 2.72 -12.87
C THR A 230 12.29 2.02 -11.53
N ILE A 231 11.21 2.06 -10.75
CA ILE A 231 11.11 1.35 -9.48
C ILE A 231 10.21 0.13 -9.69
N VAL A 232 10.73 -1.04 -9.34
CA VAL A 232 9.99 -2.30 -9.31
C VAL A 232 9.77 -2.69 -7.86
N LYS A 233 8.52 -3.04 -7.53
CA LYS A 233 8.14 -3.57 -6.22
C LYS A 233 7.60 -4.97 -6.39
N ILE A 234 8.23 -5.93 -5.72
CA ILE A 234 7.83 -7.32 -5.69
C ILE A 234 7.40 -7.65 -4.27
N THR A 235 6.14 -7.99 -4.09
CA THR A 235 5.59 -8.36 -2.79
C THR A 235 5.50 -9.87 -2.68
N THR A 236 6.09 -10.43 -1.64
CA THR A 236 6.12 -11.88 -1.35
C THR A 236 5.62 -12.14 0.07
N ASP A 237 5.43 -13.40 0.43
CA ASP A 237 5.08 -13.80 1.80
C ASP A 237 6.22 -13.53 2.81
N TYR A 238 7.46 -13.31 2.35
CA TYR A 238 8.63 -13.02 3.19
C TYR A 238 8.95 -11.53 3.31
N GLY A 239 8.23 -10.66 2.60
CA GLY A 239 8.54 -9.24 2.57
C GLY A 239 8.35 -8.57 1.22
N VAL A 240 8.78 -7.30 1.16
CA VAL A 240 8.68 -6.46 -0.04
C VAL A 240 10.08 -6.13 -0.54
N LEU A 241 10.38 -6.54 -1.76
CA LEU A 241 11.57 -6.12 -2.49
C LEU A 241 11.21 -4.88 -3.32
N GLU A 242 11.80 -3.74 -2.99
CA GLU A 242 11.67 -2.50 -3.75
C GLU A 242 13.03 -2.13 -4.30
N GLY A 243 13.18 -2.08 -5.62
CA GLY A 243 14.47 -1.78 -6.23
C GLY A 243 14.35 -1.09 -7.58
N SER A 244 15.41 -0.38 -7.94
CA SER A 244 15.64 0.07 -9.31
C SER A 244 16.71 -0.79 -9.96
N GLY A 245 16.69 -0.83 -11.29
CA GLY A 245 17.57 -1.72 -12.04
C GLY A 245 17.50 -1.49 -13.53
N LYS A 246 18.21 -2.36 -14.25
CA LYS A 246 18.29 -2.36 -15.70
C LYS A 246 17.83 -3.69 -16.24
N ALA A 247 17.09 -3.66 -17.33
CA ALA A 247 16.82 -4.83 -18.15
C ALA A 247 16.84 -4.41 -19.62
N ASN A 248 17.46 -5.22 -20.46
CA ASN A 248 17.51 -4.99 -21.91
C ASN A 248 16.77 -6.13 -22.59
N GLY A 249 15.60 -5.83 -23.17
CA GLY A 249 14.79 -6.82 -23.86
C GLY A 249 14.09 -7.80 -22.91
N LEU A 250 13.55 -7.30 -21.79
CA LEU A 250 12.66 -8.09 -20.95
C LEU A 250 11.38 -8.36 -21.74
N LYS A 251 11.16 -9.63 -22.08
CA LYS A 251 9.99 -10.06 -22.84
C LYS A 251 8.88 -10.50 -21.91
N LEU A 252 7.67 -10.03 -22.20
CA LEU A 252 6.45 -10.46 -21.53
C LEU A 252 5.43 -10.86 -22.59
N ASN A 253 4.96 -12.09 -22.53
CA ASN A 253 3.96 -12.62 -23.46
C ASN A 253 2.76 -13.11 -22.66
N ILE A 254 1.56 -12.69 -23.03
CA ILE A 254 0.30 -13.23 -22.51
C ILE A 254 -0.56 -13.61 -23.71
N ASN A 255 -0.97 -14.87 -23.81
CA ASN A 255 -1.89 -15.29 -24.88
C ASN A 255 -3.36 -15.07 -24.46
N SER A 256 -4.27 -15.23 -25.42
CA SER A 256 -5.72 -15.10 -25.21
C SER A 256 -6.31 -16.12 -24.22
N LEU A 257 -5.59 -17.21 -23.92
CA LEU A 257 -5.99 -18.21 -22.91
C LEU A 257 -5.50 -17.84 -21.50
N GLY A 258 -4.69 -16.79 -21.38
CA GLY A 258 -4.10 -16.33 -20.12
C GLY A 258 -2.77 -16.99 -19.77
N ASP A 259 -2.16 -17.78 -20.68
CA ASP A 259 -0.81 -18.28 -20.46
C ASP A 259 0.16 -17.10 -20.47
N PHE A 260 0.85 -16.92 -19.35
CA PHE A 260 1.75 -15.81 -19.10
C PHE A 260 3.19 -16.33 -19.05
N GLU A 261 4.04 -15.82 -19.94
CA GLU A 261 5.47 -16.10 -20.01
C GLU A 261 6.29 -14.81 -19.91
N MET A 262 7.45 -14.90 -19.26
CA MET A 262 8.45 -13.85 -19.18
C MET A 262 9.84 -14.40 -19.47
N PHE A 263 10.64 -13.61 -20.18
CA PHE A 263 12.02 -13.96 -20.51
C PHE A 263 12.94 -12.77 -20.34
N GLY A 264 14.08 -13.00 -19.72
CA GLY A 264 15.15 -12.00 -19.60
C GLY A 264 15.63 -11.83 -18.17
N ASP A 265 16.61 -10.93 -18.03
CA ASP A 265 17.29 -10.63 -16.78
C ASP A 265 17.00 -9.20 -16.35
N PHE A 266 16.68 -9.02 -15.07
CA PHE A 266 16.63 -7.74 -14.40
C PHE A 266 17.79 -7.63 -13.44
N LEU A 267 18.72 -6.72 -13.75
CA LEU A 267 19.88 -6.41 -12.94
C LEU A 267 19.52 -5.30 -11.95
N ILE A 268 19.47 -5.64 -10.66
CA ILE A 268 19.19 -4.71 -9.59
C ILE A 268 20.43 -3.85 -9.35
N THR A 269 20.24 -2.53 -9.40
CA THR A 269 21.29 -1.54 -9.18
C THR A 269 21.26 -1.00 -7.76
N SER A 270 20.07 -0.78 -7.22
CA SER A 270 19.88 -0.38 -5.83
C SER A 270 18.47 -0.73 -5.37
N GLY A 271 18.28 -0.82 -4.06
CA GLY A 271 16.97 -1.09 -3.51
C GLY A 271 17.00 -1.36 -2.02
N LYS A 272 15.86 -1.75 -1.51
CA LYS A 272 15.65 -2.22 -0.15
C LYS A 272 14.83 -3.49 -0.18
N PHE A 273 15.17 -4.40 0.71
CA PHE A 273 14.35 -5.57 1.00
C PHE A 273 13.81 -5.43 2.40
N GLU A 274 12.51 -5.19 2.51
CA GLU A 274 11.81 -5.20 3.79
C GLU A 274 11.50 -6.65 4.15
N PHE A 275 12.39 -7.27 4.93
CA PHE A 275 12.19 -8.63 5.41
C PHE A 275 11.11 -8.64 6.49
N THR A 276 10.06 -9.44 6.27
CA THR A 276 8.98 -9.66 7.21
C THR A 276 8.93 -11.12 7.65
N ALA A 277 9.32 -11.41 8.89
CA ALA A 277 9.12 -12.74 9.47
C ALA A 277 7.89 -12.75 10.38
N LYS A 278 6.93 -13.64 10.07
CA LYS A 278 5.74 -13.97 10.87
C LYS A 278 4.92 -12.74 11.34
N ASN A 279 4.94 -11.66 10.56
CA ASN A 279 4.23 -10.39 10.81
C ASN A 279 4.66 -9.65 12.10
N PHE A 280 5.91 -9.81 12.56
CA PHE A 280 6.39 -9.15 13.78
C PHE A 280 7.85 -8.67 13.73
N ILE A 281 8.69 -9.23 12.86
CA ILE A 281 10.02 -8.68 12.56
C ILE A 281 9.89 -8.00 11.21
N SER A 282 9.97 -6.67 11.19
CA SER A 282 10.21 -5.89 9.96
C SER A 282 11.61 -5.29 10.05
N LYS A 283 12.49 -5.66 9.12
CA LYS A 283 13.86 -5.15 9.02
C LYS A 283 14.18 -4.80 7.58
N ASN A 284 14.71 -3.61 7.40
CA ASN A 284 15.13 -3.11 6.10
C ASN A 284 16.58 -3.53 5.85
N PHE A 285 16.77 -4.35 4.83
CA PHE A 285 18.08 -4.64 4.27
C PHE A 285 18.31 -3.74 3.06
N THR A 286 19.50 -3.18 2.96
CA THR A 286 19.93 -2.43 1.77
C THR A 286 20.38 -3.42 0.71
N VAL A 287 19.79 -3.36 -0.47
CA VAL A 287 20.14 -4.25 -1.57
C VAL A 287 21.39 -3.72 -2.27
N ASN A 288 22.42 -4.55 -2.38
CA ASN A 288 23.64 -4.19 -3.08
C ASN A 288 23.48 -4.29 -4.61
N GLN A 289 24.29 -3.52 -5.33
CA GLN A 289 24.40 -3.63 -6.78
C GLN A 289 24.88 -5.04 -7.18
N GLY A 290 24.33 -5.56 -8.29
CA GLY A 290 24.75 -6.83 -8.88
C GLY A 290 23.79 -7.98 -8.63
N GLY A 291 22.74 -7.76 -7.83
CA GLY A 291 21.65 -8.70 -7.70
C GLY A 291 20.90 -8.90 -9.03
N THR A 292 20.40 -10.11 -9.27
CA THR A 292 19.68 -10.44 -10.51
C THR A 292 18.38 -11.16 -10.21
N ILE A 293 17.36 -10.85 -11.01
CA ILE A 293 16.15 -11.67 -11.14
C ILE A 293 16.05 -12.10 -12.58
N ARG A 294 15.84 -13.39 -12.81
CA ARG A 294 15.83 -14.00 -14.14
C ARG A 294 14.55 -14.77 -14.38
N TRP A 295 13.94 -14.55 -15.53
CA TRP A 295 12.76 -15.26 -16.01
C TRP A 295 13.11 -16.11 -17.25
N THR A 296 12.55 -17.32 -17.32
CA THR A 296 12.83 -18.31 -18.37
C THR A 296 11.55 -19.00 -18.88
N GLY A 297 10.40 -18.36 -18.74
CA GLY A 297 9.08 -18.93 -19.00
C GLY A 297 8.06 -18.41 -17.98
N ASN A 298 7.36 -19.30 -17.28
CA ASN A 298 6.34 -18.90 -16.30
C ASN A 298 6.92 -17.92 -15.23
N PRO A 299 6.29 -16.75 -15.00
CA PRO A 299 6.73 -15.74 -14.04
C PRO A 299 6.90 -16.23 -12.60
N SER A 300 6.10 -17.21 -12.17
CA SER A 300 6.20 -17.84 -10.85
C SER A 300 7.51 -18.63 -10.67
N ASN A 301 8.13 -19.06 -11.76
CA ASN A 301 9.38 -19.82 -11.75
C ASN A 301 10.63 -18.91 -11.85
N ALA A 302 10.46 -17.60 -11.67
CA ALA A 302 11.57 -16.67 -11.67
C ALA A 302 12.65 -17.08 -10.65
N THR A 303 13.91 -16.89 -11.02
CA THR A 303 15.04 -17.13 -10.12
C THR A 303 15.64 -15.83 -9.63
N ILE A 304 15.96 -15.75 -8.35
CA ILE A 304 16.65 -14.63 -7.70
C ILE A 304 18.08 -15.03 -7.35
N ASN A 305 19.01 -14.08 -7.47
CA ASN A 305 20.34 -14.12 -6.88
C ASN A 305 20.65 -12.71 -6.37
N LEU A 306 20.50 -12.51 -5.06
CA LEU A 306 20.52 -11.19 -4.45
C LEU A 306 21.26 -11.20 -3.12
N ASN A 307 22.12 -10.21 -2.92
CA ASN A 307 22.73 -9.93 -1.63
C ASN A 307 22.17 -8.62 -1.06
N ALA A 308 21.74 -8.65 0.19
CA ALA A 308 21.24 -7.48 0.90
C ALA A 308 21.92 -7.35 2.27
N ILE A 309 22.28 -6.14 2.67
CA ILE A 309 23.04 -5.87 3.89
C ILE A 309 22.15 -5.27 4.96
N TYR A 310 22.27 -5.80 6.18
CA TYR A 310 21.82 -5.17 7.40
C TYR A 310 23.02 -4.78 8.27
N GLU A 311 23.18 -3.48 8.54
CA GLU A 311 24.29 -2.97 9.32
C GLU A 311 23.91 -2.75 10.78
N VAL A 312 24.78 -3.19 11.70
CA VAL A 312 24.63 -2.94 13.13
C VAL A 312 26.00 -2.70 13.76
N ARG A 313 26.07 -1.85 14.80
CA ARG A 313 27.22 -1.81 15.70
C ARG A 313 26.93 -2.67 16.91
N THR A 314 27.76 -3.67 17.16
CA THR A 314 27.54 -4.61 18.28
C THR A 314 28.84 -5.21 18.80
N ASP A 315 28.77 -5.78 20.01
CA ASP A 315 29.90 -6.45 20.66
C ASP A 315 30.22 -7.78 19.97
N ILE A 316 31.48 -7.98 19.59
CA ILE A 316 31.97 -9.21 18.95
C ILE A 316 32.35 -10.31 19.95
N ALA A 317 32.51 -9.99 21.24
CA ALA A 317 32.90 -10.98 22.25
C ALA A 317 31.98 -12.21 22.32
N PRO A 318 30.63 -12.09 22.24
CA PRO A 318 29.75 -13.25 22.19
C PRO A 318 29.97 -14.15 20.96
N LEU A 319 30.34 -13.58 19.81
CA LEU A 319 30.60 -14.36 18.60
C LEU A 319 31.85 -15.24 18.74
N TYR A 320 32.94 -14.70 19.29
CA TYR A 320 34.12 -15.48 19.62
C TYR A 320 33.80 -16.57 20.65
N ALA A 321 33.04 -16.23 21.69
CA ALA A 321 32.62 -17.20 22.70
C ALA A 321 31.82 -18.36 22.09
N ALA A 322 30.94 -18.08 21.12
CA ALA A 322 30.20 -19.09 20.38
C ALA A 322 31.09 -20.02 19.56
N ALA A 323 32.20 -19.49 19.02
CA ALA A 323 33.23 -20.25 18.32
C ALA A 323 34.16 -21.02 19.28
N GLY A 324 33.95 -20.94 20.60
CA GLY A 324 34.80 -21.58 21.61
C GLY A 324 36.13 -20.86 21.83
N SER A 325 36.24 -19.59 21.45
CA SER A 325 37.44 -18.77 21.61
C SER A 325 37.15 -17.49 22.41
N SER A 326 38.20 -16.86 22.93
CA SER A 326 38.10 -15.54 23.57
C SER A 326 38.41 -14.46 22.55
N SER A 327 37.61 -13.38 22.55
CA SER A 327 37.89 -12.21 21.70
C SER A 327 39.27 -11.62 22.03
N PRO A 328 40.18 -11.47 21.05
CA PRO A 328 41.50 -10.86 21.25
C PRO A 328 41.43 -9.44 21.80
N LYS A 329 40.32 -8.73 21.52
CA LYS A 329 40.07 -7.35 21.96
C LYS A 329 39.16 -7.27 23.20
N GLY A 330 38.76 -8.40 23.78
CA GLY A 330 37.73 -8.42 24.81
C GLY A 330 36.39 -7.86 24.29
N LYS A 331 35.71 -7.06 25.12
CA LYS A 331 34.46 -6.38 24.76
C LYS A 331 34.75 -5.21 23.80
N SER A 332 34.36 -5.35 22.54
CA SER A 332 34.60 -4.34 21.50
C SER A 332 33.39 -4.22 20.58
N PHE A 333 32.89 -3.00 20.40
CA PHE A 333 31.77 -2.72 19.49
C PHE A 333 32.31 -2.47 18.08
N GLU A 334 32.01 -3.38 17.16
CA GLU A 334 32.45 -3.32 15.78
C GLU A 334 31.25 -3.06 14.84
N LEU A 335 31.52 -2.44 13.69
CA LEU A 335 30.51 -2.34 12.62
C LEU A 335 30.41 -3.70 11.92
N VAL A 336 29.24 -4.31 12.01
CA VAL A 336 28.93 -5.63 11.45
C VAL A 336 27.91 -5.46 10.34
N GLN A 337 28.20 -6.06 9.19
CA GLN A 337 27.28 -6.20 8.08
C GLN A 337 26.79 -7.65 8.03
N ALA A 338 25.54 -7.89 8.43
CA ALA A 338 24.87 -9.15 8.17
C ALA A 338 24.40 -9.16 6.71
N VAL A 339 25.01 -10.00 5.89
CA VAL A 339 24.71 -10.16 4.47
C VAL A 339 23.67 -11.26 4.33
N LEU A 340 22.45 -10.88 3.96
CA LEU A 340 21.40 -11.79 3.53
C LEU A 340 21.65 -12.20 2.07
N ILE A 341 21.74 -13.50 1.82
CA ILE A 341 21.94 -14.09 0.50
C ILE A 341 20.67 -14.82 0.10
N LEU A 342 20.01 -14.36 -0.96
CA LEU A 342 18.78 -14.96 -1.51
C LEU A 342 19.09 -15.59 -2.86
N THR A 343 18.86 -16.90 -2.99
CA THR A 343 19.13 -17.65 -4.23
C THR A 343 17.97 -18.55 -4.64
N LYS A 344 18.02 -19.08 -5.88
CA LYS A 344 17.03 -20.01 -6.46
C LYS A 344 15.69 -19.34 -6.71
N SER A 345 14.55 -19.91 -6.28
CA SER A 345 13.22 -19.40 -6.63
C SER A 345 12.95 -18.03 -6.02
N LEU A 346 12.33 -17.11 -6.77
CA LEU A 346 11.87 -15.82 -6.26
C LEU A 346 10.70 -15.96 -5.28
N LEU A 347 9.81 -16.93 -5.51
CA LEU A 347 8.67 -17.21 -4.64
C LEU A 347 9.10 -17.86 -3.32
N LEU A 348 10.01 -18.83 -3.41
CA LEU A 348 10.54 -19.59 -2.27
C LEU A 348 12.07 -19.56 -2.32
N PRO A 349 12.71 -18.43 -1.97
CA PRO A 349 14.16 -18.31 -2.04
C PRO A 349 14.83 -19.22 -1.01
N THR A 350 15.98 -19.77 -1.40
CA THR A 350 16.93 -20.32 -0.42
C THR A 350 17.60 -19.14 0.25
N ILE A 351 17.44 -19.07 1.57
CA ILE A 351 18.00 -18.02 2.43
C ILE A 351 19.29 -18.54 3.03
N ASP A 352 20.38 -17.78 2.86
CA ASP A 352 21.64 -17.98 3.56
C ASP A 352 22.12 -16.63 4.11
N PHE A 353 23.11 -16.67 5.01
CA PHE A 353 23.69 -15.50 5.62
C PHE A 353 25.21 -15.54 5.55
N ASP A 354 25.82 -14.38 5.50
CA ASP A 354 27.25 -14.16 5.68
C ASP A 354 27.46 -12.91 6.54
N PHE A 355 28.68 -12.69 7.01
CA PHE A 355 29.07 -11.52 7.77
C PHE A 355 30.27 -10.83 7.15
N ASN A 356 30.22 -9.51 7.08
CA ASN A 356 31.38 -8.69 6.81
C ASN A 356 31.65 -7.77 7.99
N PHE A 357 32.93 -7.50 8.23
CA PHE A 357 33.42 -6.60 9.27
C PHE A 357 34.25 -5.51 8.58
N PRO A 358 33.63 -4.46 8.01
CA PRO A 358 34.31 -3.53 7.10
C PRO A 358 35.49 -2.80 7.73
N LEU A 359 35.46 -2.59 9.05
CA LEU A 359 36.50 -1.89 9.79
C LEU A 359 37.62 -2.82 10.25
N ASP A 360 37.33 -4.11 10.42
CA ASP A 360 38.30 -5.11 10.84
C ASP A 360 38.00 -6.48 10.21
N PRO A 361 38.46 -6.71 8.97
CA PRO A 361 38.24 -7.97 8.27
C PRO A 361 38.84 -9.20 8.97
N SER A 362 39.85 -9.02 9.84
CA SER A 362 40.51 -10.13 10.54
C SER A 362 39.56 -10.93 11.43
N ILE A 363 38.48 -10.30 11.90
CA ILE A 363 37.43 -10.97 12.68
C ILE A 363 36.78 -12.11 11.87
N LYS A 364 36.59 -11.92 10.56
CA LYS A 364 36.02 -12.95 9.68
C LYS A 364 36.99 -14.11 9.51
N ASP A 365 38.29 -13.82 9.38
CA ASP A 365 39.33 -14.82 9.19
C ASP A 365 39.52 -15.66 10.46
N ASP A 366 39.57 -15.02 11.64
CA ASP A 366 39.65 -15.67 12.95
C ASP A 366 38.51 -16.67 13.17
N LEU A 367 37.31 -16.33 12.68
CA LEU A 367 36.08 -17.08 12.90
C LEU A 367 35.65 -17.88 11.68
N ALA A 368 36.51 -18.00 10.66
CA ALA A 368 36.16 -18.62 9.38
C ALA A 368 35.62 -20.05 9.54
N ASN A 369 36.24 -20.86 10.41
CA ASN A 369 35.78 -22.22 10.69
C ASN A 369 34.36 -22.23 11.27
N TYR A 370 34.07 -21.36 12.24
CA TYR A 370 32.76 -21.28 12.88
C TYR A 370 31.68 -20.74 11.92
N LEU A 371 32.00 -19.68 11.18
CA LEU A 371 31.10 -19.03 10.23
C LEU A 371 30.93 -19.82 8.92
N SER A 372 31.80 -20.78 8.62
CA SER A 372 31.65 -21.68 7.47
C SER A 372 30.47 -22.65 7.60
N ASP A 373 29.97 -22.88 8.83
CA ASP A 373 28.78 -23.69 9.09
C ASP A 373 27.50 -22.85 8.91
N ILE A 374 26.56 -23.38 8.13
CA ILE A 374 25.31 -22.70 7.79
C ILE A 374 24.38 -22.48 9.00
N ASN A 375 24.37 -23.42 9.93
CA ASN A 375 23.56 -23.31 11.14
C ASN A 375 24.12 -22.22 12.05
N ASN A 376 25.44 -22.20 12.22
CA ASN A 376 26.13 -21.20 13.05
C ASN A 376 25.88 -19.78 12.52
N ARG A 377 26.14 -19.53 11.23
CA ARG A 377 25.92 -18.19 10.65
C ARG A 377 24.45 -17.80 10.62
N SER A 378 23.53 -18.74 10.36
CA SER A 378 22.08 -18.48 10.41
C SER A 378 21.61 -18.11 11.81
N GLN A 379 22.08 -18.82 12.84
CA GLN A 379 21.77 -18.51 14.24
C GLN A 379 22.28 -17.13 14.62
N GLN A 380 23.53 -16.82 14.27
CA GLN A 380 24.10 -15.51 14.54
C GLN A 380 23.37 -14.39 13.79
N ALA A 381 22.96 -14.65 12.55
CA ALA A 381 22.27 -13.65 11.72
C ALA A 381 20.89 -13.35 12.31
N LEU A 382 20.16 -14.38 12.72
CA LEU A 382 18.90 -14.21 13.43
C LEU A 382 19.10 -13.42 14.73
N SER A 383 20.14 -13.71 15.50
CA SER A 383 20.46 -12.95 16.72
C SER A 383 20.72 -11.48 16.43
N ILE A 384 21.47 -11.16 15.37
CA ILE A 384 21.73 -9.79 14.93
C ILE A 384 20.45 -9.09 14.46
N ILE A 385 19.63 -9.76 13.65
CA ILE A 385 18.40 -9.20 13.08
C ILE A 385 17.37 -8.92 14.17
N VAL A 386 17.22 -9.83 15.13
CA VAL A 386 16.20 -9.74 16.20
C VAL A 386 16.71 -8.94 17.39
N ARG A 387 17.89 -9.27 17.92
CA ARG A 387 18.45 -8.74 19.18
C ARG A 387 19.49 -7.65 18.99
N ARG A 388 19.94 -7.39 17.75
CA ARG A 388 21.03 -6.45 17.43
C ARG A 388 22.37 -6.82 18.09
N GLN A 389 22.55 -8.09 18.46
CA GLN A 389 23.78 -8.61 19.08
C GLN A 389 24.01 -10.08 18.73
N PHE A 390 25.27 -10.50 18.77
CA PHE A 390 25.64 -11.91 18.58
C PHE A 390 25.22 -12.76 19.78
N SER A 391 25.03 -14.06 19.54
CA SER A 391 24.76 -15.07 20.57
C SER A 391 26.06 -15.78 20.96
N ASN A 392 26.15 -16.23 22.21
CA ASN A 392 27.34 -16.91 22.75
C ASN A 392 27.39 -18.43 22.48
N GLY A 393 26.54 -18.95 21.59
CA GLY A 393 26.66 -20.31 21.04
C GLY A 393 26.53 -21.47 22.03
N ALA A 394 26.04 -21.28 23.25
CA ALA A 394 25.89 -22.37 24.20
C ALA A 394 24.94 -23.46 23.64
N ASN A 395 25.52 -24.62 23.29
CA ASN A 395 24.93 -25.88 22.77
C ASN A 395 23.57 -26.26 23.39
N GLY A 396 22.52 -25.56 23.01
CA GLY A 396 21.18 -25.76 23.53
C GLY A 396 20.19 -25.45 22.44
N ASN A 397 19.62 -26.52 21.89
CA ASN A 397 18.35 -26.56 21.16
C ASN A 397 17.61 -25.22 21.24
N LEU A 398 17.50 -24.48 20.13
CA LEU A 398 16.86 -23.16 20.11
C LEU A 398 15.43 -23.23 20.69
N THR A 399 14.77 -24.39 20.67
CA THR A 399 13.49 -24.67 21.35
C THR A 399 13.57 -24.71 22.88
N ASN A 400 14.69 -25.13 23.48
CA ASN A 400 14.88 -25.19 24.93
C ASN A 400 15.63 -23.97 25.51
N GLN A 401 16.36 -23.22 24.68
CA GLN A 401 16.92 -21.92 25.09
C GLN A 401 15.97 -20.74 24.81
N VAL A 402 14.94 -20.96 23.98
CA VAL A 402 13.73 -20.13 23.98
C VAL A 402 12.97 -20.26 25.32
N THR A 403 13.23 -21.27 26.15
CA THR A 403 12.62 -21.41 27.49
C THR A 403 13.51 -20.91 28.64
N SER A 404 14.84 -20.85 28.51
CA SER A 404 15.73 -20.32 29.56
C SER A 404 16.26 -18.90 29.29
N THR A 405 16.32 -18.46 28.04
CA THR A 405 16.58 -17.06 27.63
C THR A 405 15.31 -16.39 27.09
N ALA A 406 14.17 -16.96 27.48
CA ALA A 406 12.82 -16.40 27.38
C ALA A 406 12.67 -15.13 28.23
N GLY A 407 13.43 -14.99 29.33
CA GLY A 407 13.22 -13.93 30.32
C GLY A 407 13.52 -12.52 29.80
N GLU A 408 14.50 -12.35 28.91
CA GLU A 408 14.96 -11.01 28.49
C GLU A 408 14.51 -10.59 27.09
N VAL A 409 14.00 -11.51 26.26
CA VAL A 409 13.58 -11.21 24.87
C VAL A 409 12.08 -11.42 24.64
N ILE A 410 11.34 -11.99 25.60
CA ILE A 410 9.87 -12.07 25.52
C ILE A 410 9.20 -10.76 26.00
N SER A 411 9.94 -9.86 26.67
CA SER A 411 9.41 -8.60 27.22
C SER A 411 9.03 -7.55 26.18
N GLU A 412 9.64 -7.54 24.99
CA GLU A 412 9.19 -6.68 23.88
C GLU A 412 8.22 -7.41 22.91
N PHE A 413 8.06 -8.74 23.02
CA PHE A 413 7.51 -9.54 21.93
C PHE A 413 6.08 -10.07 22.10
N THR A 414 5.36 -9.76 23.19
CA THR A 414 4.11 -10.50 23.48
C THR A 414 2.91 -9.69 23.97
N PHE A 415 2.74 -8.41 23.64
CA PHE A 415 1.57 -7.68 24.16
C PHE A 415 0.74 -6.88 23.14
N ASN A 416 1.30 -6.46 22.01
CA ASN A 416 0.51 -5.83 20.94
C ASN A 416 -0.36 -6.83 20.14
N ARG A 417 -0.14 -8.15 20.31
CA ARG A 417 -0.95 -9.23 19.72
C ARG A 417 -2.17 -9.62 20.56
N LEU A 418 -2.21 -9.26 21.84
CA LEU A 418 -3.36 -9.57 22.70
C LEU A 418 -4.51 -8.60 22.45
N ASN A 419 -4.20 -7.33 22.18
CA ASN A 419 -5.19 -6.31 21.81
C ASN A 419 -5.85 -6.61 20.45
N THR A 420 -5.12 -7.26 19.54
CA THR A 420 -5.63 -7.69 18.22
C THR A 420 -6.44 -8.99 18.27
N LEU A 421 -6.14 -9.92 19.18
CA LEU A 421 -6.91 -11.15 19.36
C LEU A 421 -8.27 -10.90 20.06
N ILE A 422 -8.35 -9.93 20.97
CA ILE A 422 -9.62 -9.60 21.63
C ILE A 422 -10.52 -8.75 20.74
N SER A 423 -9.96 -7.84 19.92
CA SER A 423 -10.73 -7.11 18.90
C SER A 423 -11.28 -8.03 17.80
N GLN A 424 -10.66 -9.19 17.55
CA GLN A 424 -11.19 -10.24 16.67
C GLN A 424 -12.26 -11.14 17.31
N SER A 425 -12.41 -11.14 18.64
CA SER A 425 -13.39 -11.99 19.36
C SER A 425 -14.83 -11.44 19.34
N GLY A 426 -15.06 -10.25 18.78
CA GLY A 426 -16.39 -9.65 18.67
C GLY A 426 -16.92 -9.01 19.97
N ILE A 427 -16.16 -9.00 21.06
CA ILE A 427 -16.53 -8.32 22.31
C ILE A 427 -16.34 -6.81 22.13
N LYS A 428 -17.42 -6.12 21.73
CA LYS A 428 -17.41 -4.66 21.58
C LYS A 428 -17.18 -3.98 22.93
N GLY A 429 -16.19 -3.09 22.98
CA GLY A 429 -15.92 -2.22 24.12
C GLY A 429 -14.87 -2.72 25.12
N PHE A 430 -14.23 -3.87 24.90
CA PHE A 430 -13.11 -4.30 25.74
C PHE A 430 -11.76 -3.87 25.14
N ASP A 431 -10.91 -3.23 25.93
CA ASP A 431 -9.56 -2.79 25.56
C ASP A 431 -8.59 -3.25 26.65
N LEU A 432 -7.51 -3.92 26.26
CA LEU A 432 -6.50 -4.42 27.18
C LEU A 432 -5.16 -3.78 26.85
N ASN A 433 -4.67 -2.96 27.77
CA ASN A 433 -3.39 -2.27 27.64
C ASN A 433 -2.37 -2.89 28.61
N VAL A 434 -1.37 -3.56 28.04
CA VAL A 434 -0.27 -4.16 28.80
C VAL A 434 1.00 -3.38 28.49
N ARG A 435 1.53 -2.70 29.51
CA ARG A 435 2.70 -1.84 29.38
C ARG A 435 4.00 -2.59 29.67
N SER A 436 3.97 -3.59 30.57
CA SER A 436 5.10 -4.48 30.87
C SER A 436 4.63 -5.75 31.58
N PHE A 437 5.54 -6.70 31.85
CA PHE A 437 5.23 -7.93 32.60
C PHE A 437 4.69 -7.71 34.02
N ASN A 438 4.82 -6.49 34.57
CA ASN A 438 4.37 -6.13 35.91
C ASN A 438 3.39 -4.96 35.89
N ASP A 439 2.77 -4.67 34.73
CA ASP A 439 1.83 -3.56 34.56
C ASP A 439 0.79 -3.87 33.47
N PHE A 440 -0.40 -4.24 33.94
CA PHE A 440 -1.54 -4.61 33.13
C PHE A 440 -2.70 -3.68 33.45
N SER A 441 -3.41 -3.22 32.42
CA SER A 441 -4.67 -2.52 32.59
C SER A 441 -5.70 -3.01 31.58
N ALA A 442 -6.94 -3.18 32.02
CA ALA A 442 -8.07 -3.55 31.19
C ALA A 442 -9.14 -2.48 31.33
N SER A 443 -9.78 -2.11 30.22
CA SER A 443 -10.97 -1.29 30.23
C SER A 443 -12.11 -1.98 29.49
N TYR A 444 -13.32 -1.81 30.00
CA TYR A 444 -14.52 -2.37 29.40
C TYR A 444 -15.61 -1.31 29.34
N ARG A 445 -16.14 -1.10 28.13
CA ARG A 445 -17.15 -0.10 27.81
C ARG A 445 -18.45 -0.77 27.42
N VAL A 446 -19.50 -0.53 28.21
CA VAL A 446 -20.85 -1.03 27.94
C VAL A 446 -21.71 0.11 27.40
N LYS A 447 -22.26 -0.09 26.20
CA LYS A 447 -23.24 0.81 25.55
C LYS A 447 -22.79 2.28 25.49
N ASP A 448 -21.50 2.53 25.29
CA ASP A 448 -20.86 3.86 25.23
C ASP A 448 -21.13 4.80 26.41
N ARG A 449 -21.54 4.26 27.56
CA ARG A 449 -21.89 5.06 28.75
C ARG A 449 -21.26 4.58 30.03
N PHE A 450 -21.08 3.27 30.20
CA PHE A 450 -20.37 2.72 31.35
C PHE A 450 -18.97 2.36 30.92
N VAL A 451 -17.97 2.84 31.64
CA VAL A 451 -16.55 2.53 31.44
C VAL A 451 -16.01 1.98 32.75
N PHE A 452 -15.52 0.75 32.73
CA PHE A 452 -14.81 0.13 33.83
C PHE A 452 -13.35 0.06 33.45
N ASN A 453 -12.44 0.49 34.32
CA ASN A 453 -11.00 0.35 34.15
C ASN A 453 -10.45 -0.39 35.37
N GLY A 454 -9.60 -1.37 35.16
CA GLY A 454 -8.85 -2.03 36.23
C GLY A 454 -7.39 -2.10 35.84
N SER A 455 -6.48 -1.92 36.79
CA SER A 455 -5.06 -2.15 36.56
C SER A 455 -4.43 -2.97 37.68
N LEU A 456 -3.40 -3.72 37.33
CA LEU A 456 -2.60 -4.57 38.19
C LEU A 456 -1.14 -4.23 37.94
N PHE A 457 -0.45 -3.72 38.95
CA PHE A 457 0.94 -3.31 38.80
C PHE A 457 1.77 -3.54 40.07
N ASN A 458 3.08 -3.68 39.93
CA ASN A 458 4.00 -3.78 41.06
C ASN A 458 4.58 -2.40 41.42
N THR A 459 4.48 -2.00 42.70
CA THR A 459 5.01 -0.73 43.22
C THR A 459 6.39 -0.86 43.86
N GLN A 460 6.94 -2.06 44.01
CA GLN A 460 8.28 -2.29 44.59
C GLN A 460 9.36 -2.24 43.52
N SER A 461 10.27 -1.28 43.63
CA SER A 461 11.47 -1.16 42.79
C SER A 461 12.50 -2.24 43.14
N GLY A 462 12.36 -3.43 42.56
CA GLY A 462 13.31 -4.54 42.70
C GLY A 462 12.87 -5.73 41.85
N THR A 463 13.82 -6.38 41.18
CA THR A 463 13.69 -7.46 40.18
C THR A 463 12.83 -8.65 40.63
N THR A 464 11.52 -8.46 40.63
CA THR A 464 10.54 -9.51 40.92
C THR A 464 9.62 -9.60 39.70
N ASP A 465 10.14 -10.23 38.65
CA ASP A 465 9.37 -10.59 37.47
C ASP A 465 8.36 -11.67 37.84
N LEU A 466 7.07 -11.40 37.61
CA LEU A 466 5.97 -12.31 37.93
C LEU A 466 6.07 -13.70 37.26
N PHE A 467 6.91 -13.79 36.22
CA PHE A 467 7.10 -14.97 35.37
C PHE A 467 8.48 -15.64 35.53
N GLN A 468 9.29 -15.25 36.52
CA GLN A 468 10.67 -15.76 36.71
C GLN A 468 10.78 -16.94 37.68
N SER A 469 9.68 -17.62 38.04
CA SER A 469 9.71 -18.81 38.90
C SER A 469 9.39 -20.08 38.09
N ASN A 470 10.41 -20.92 37.93
CA ASN A 470 10.41 -22.33 37.51
C ASN A 470 9.18 -22.86 36.72
N ALA A 471 9.43 -23.30 35.47
CA ALA A 471 8.49 -23.83 34.48
C ALA A 471 7.63 -25.06 34.86
N ALA A 472 7.55 -25.42 36.14
CA ALA A 472 6.66 -26.46 36.64
C ALA A 472 5.39 -25.91 37.31
N ASN A 473 5.31 -24.62 37.66
CA ASN A 473 4.12 -24.02 38.31
C ASN A 473 3.97 -22.52 37.99
N THR A 474 3.63 -22.19 36.75
CA THR A 474 3.45 -20.81 36.22
C THR A 474 2.23 -20.05 36.76
N PHE A 475 1.49 -20.59 37.74
CA PHE A 475 0.32 -19.95 38.36
C PHE A 475 0.44 -19.77 39.89
N ASN A 476 1.61 -20.01 40.49
CA ASN A 476 1.79 -19.95 41.95
C ASN A 476 2.70 -18.82 42.44
N SER A 477 2.87 -17.76 41.64
CA SER A 477 3.44 -16.49 42.10
C SER A 477 2.36 -15.76 42.91
N SER A 478 2.60 -15.52 44.20
CA SER A 478 1.63 -14.94 45.13
C SER A 478 1.05 -13.62 44.65
N PHE A 479 -0.21 -13.63 44.19
CA PHE A 479 -0.98 -12.42 43.82
C PHE A 479 -1.08 -11.37 44.96
N ASN A 480 -0.71 -11.74 46.19
CA ASN A 480 -0.67 -10.86 47.35
C ASN A 480 0.35 -9.72 47.27
N GLN A 481 1.27 -9.70 46.29
CA GLN A 481 2.27 -8.64 46.13
C GLN A 481 1.96 -7.62 45.03
N LEU A 482 0.88 -7.80 44.26
CA LEU A 482 0.47 -6.83 43.24
C LEU A 482 -0.46 -5.77 43.83
N THR A 483 -0.25 -4.54 43.41
CA THR A 483 -1.15 -3.42 43.66
C THR A 483 -2.23 -3.39 42.58
N TYR A 484 -3.48 -3.17 42.97
CA TYR A 484 -4.63 -3.19 42.07
C TYR A 484 -5.43 -1.89 42.14
N ASP A 485 -5.67 -1.25 41.00
CA ASP A 485 -6.55 -0.10 40.91
C ASP A 485 -7.82 -0.48 40.13
N PHE A 486 -8.95 0.10 40.53
CA PHE A 486 -10.22 -0.04 39.83
C PHE A 486 -10.91 1.32 39.69
N ASP A 487 -11.61 1.51 38.60
CA ASP A 487 -12.30 2.74 38.23
C ASP A 487 -13.58 2.40 37.48
N ALA A 488 -14.70 2.98 37.89
CA ALA A 488 -15.97 2.82 37.20
C ALA A 488 -16.56 4.20 36.92
N GLN A 489 -16.85 4.48 35.66
CA GLN A 489 -17.35 5.76 35.20
C GLN A 489 -18.67 5.59 34.44
N TYR A 490 -19.65 6.42 34.77
CA TYR A 490 -20.89 6.56 34.01
C TYR A 490 -20.96 7.94 33.35
N LEU A 491 -20.95 7.97 32.02
CA LEU A 491 -21.07 9.18 31.22
C LEU A 491 -22.54 9.64 31.21
N ILE A 492 -22.84 10.72 31.93
CA ILE A 492 -24.18 11.32 31.96
C ILE A 492 -24.51 11.93 30.59
N HIS A 493 -23.54 12.64 30.01
CA HIS A 493 -23.61 13.10 28.62
C HIS A 493 -22.74 12.24 27.71
N LYS A 494 -23.25 11.90 26.52
CA LYS A 494 -22.55 11.06 25.53
C LYS A 494 -21.22 11.67 25.05
N ASN A 495 -21.06 12.99 25.14
CA ASN A 495 -19.83 13.70 24.77
C ASN A 495 -18.76 13.66 25.87
N GLY A 496 -19.00 12.97 27.00
CA GLY A 496 -18.04 12.81 28.09
C GLY A 496 -17.83 14.03 28.98
N ASN A 497 -18.51 15.15 28.69
CA ASN A 497 -18.31 16.40 29.41
C ASN A 497 -18.87 16.37 30.84
N LEU A 498 -19.72 15.40 31.17
CA LEU A 498 -20.28 15.18 32.51
C LEU A 498 -20.38 13.69 32.81
N SER A 499 -19.81 13.27 33.93
CA SER A 499 -19.79 11.86 34.34
C SER A 499 -19.79 11.67 35.84
N ILE A 500 -20.26 10.51 36.29
CA ILE A 500 -20.09 10.03 37.67
C ILE A 500 -18.92 9.05 37.65
N ARG A 501 -18.02 9.14 38.63
CA ARG A 501 -16.84 8.30 38.73
C ARG A 501 -16.69 7.74 40.13
N TYR A 502 -16.52 6.44 40.21
CA TYR A 502 -16.04 5.72 41.37
C TYR A 502 -14.61 5.24 41.08
N SER A 503 -13.72 5.34 42.05
CA SER A 503 -12.34 4.89 41.94
C SER A 503 -11.91 4.24 43.24
N TYR A 504 -11.19 3.14 43.11
CA TYR A 504 -10.50 2.43 44.18
C TYR A 504 -9.04 2.38 43.76
N ARG A 505 -8.19 3.22 44.35
CA ARG A 505 -6.80 3.38 43.89
C ARG A 505 -5.84 3.36 45.05
N VAL A 506 -4.62 2.90 44.79
CA VAL A 506 -3.54 3.00 45.77
C VAL A 506 -3.24 4.47 46.10
N LEU A 507 -3.09 4.74 47.39
CA LEU A 507 -2.62 6.02 47.87
C LEU A 507 -1.10 6.10 47.67
N ASN A 508 -0.64 6.99 46.78
CA ASN A 508 0.78 7.22 46.60
C ASN A 508 1.33 7.97 47.84
N SER A 509 1.88 7.24 48.81
CA SER A 509 2.36 7.80 50.07
C SER A 509 3.75 8.44 49.92
N THR A 510 3.88 9.51 49.16
CA THR A 510 5.11 10.32 49.13
C THR A 510 5.10 11.49 50.11
N THR A 511 4.04 11.66 50.90
CA THR A 511 3.88 12.88 51.74
C THR A 511 3.87 12.66 53.25
N LEU A 512 3.93 11.43 53.78
CA LEU A 512 3.88 11.18 55.24
C LEU A 512 4.64 9.89 55.65
N SER A 513 5.89 9.72 55.22
CA SER A 513 6.78 8.69 55.77
C SER A 513 7.66 9.28 56.88
N THR A 514 7.05 9.71 57.98
CA THR A 514 7.82 9.99 59.21
C THR A 514 8.11 8.68 59.91
N LEU A 515 9.38 8.27 59.85
CA LEU A 515 10.14 7.62 60.93
C LEU A 515 9.31 6.74 61.88
N TYR A 516 8.97 5.50 61.49
CA TYR A 516 9.08 4.27 62.31
C TYR A 516 8.18 3.10 61.90
N ASN A 517 7.31 3.21 60.89
CA ASN A 517 6.57 2.05 60.38
C ASN A 517 6.42 2.13 58.86
N GLN A 518 6.88 1.11 58.13
CA GLN A 518 6.47 0.89 56.75
C GLN A 518 4.98 0.58 56.76
N LEU A 519 4.13 1.60 56.55
CA LEU A 519 2.72 1.37 56.30
C LEU A 519 2.59 0.59 54.99
N GLY A 520 1.86 -0.53 55.02
CA GLY A 520 1.53 -1.29 53.82
C GLY A 520 0.78 -0.44 52.80
N VAL A 521 0.63 -0.98 51.58
CA VAL A 521 -0.13 -0.34 50.49
C VAL A 521 -1.53 0.03 50.99
N GLN A 522 -1.84 1.33 51.05
CA GLN A 522 -3.15 1.84 51.47
C GLN A 522 -4.00 2.17 50.25
N TYR A 523 -5.30 1.85 50.28
CA TYR A 523 -6.22 2.11 49.18
C TYR A 523 -7.25 3.17 49.56
N VAL A 524 -7.57 4.06 48.61
CA VAL A 524 -8.61 5.08 48.77
C VAL A 524 -9.76 4.81 47.82
N ASN A 525 -10.96 4.93 48.37
CA ASN A 525 -12.20 4.98 47.64
C ASN A 525 -12.56 6.44 47.36
N GLY A 526 -12.65 6.82 46.09
CA GLY A 526 -13.15 8.12 45.66
C GLY A 526 -14.46 7.96 44.89
N PHE A 527 -15.50 8.70 45.27
CA PHE A 527 -16.74 8.81 44.52
C PHE A 527 -17.02 10.27 44.22
N GLY A 528 -17.29 10.62 42.96
CA GLY A 528 -17.48 12.02 42.58
C GLY A 528 -18.10 12.24 41.21
N LEU A 529 -18.54 13.48 40.99
CA LEU A 529 -19.02 13.98 39.71
C LEU A 529 -17.87 14.70 38.99
N VAL A 530 -17.62 14.38 37.73
CA VAL A 530 -16.56 14.96 36.91
C VAL A 530 -17.20 15.71 35.74
N TYR A 531 -16.96 17.01 35.66
CA TYR A 531 -17.40 17.87 34.55
C TYR A 531 -16.18 18.49 33.86
N HIS A 532 -16.08 18.35 32.54
CA HIS A 532 -14.99 18.85 31.72
C HIS A 532 -15.55 19.70 30.57
N ARG A 533 -15.04 20.91 30.38
CA ARG A 533 -15.48 21.81 29.30
C ARG A 533 -14.33 22.72 28.90
N ASP A 534 -14.07 22.78 27.59
CA ASP A 534 -13.14 23.72 26.99
C ASP A 534 -13.75 25.13 26.98
N PHE A 535 -12.93 26.14 27.24
CA PHE A 535 -13.31 27.55 27.21
C PHE A 535 -12.12 28.39 26.77
N ASP A 536 -12.35 29.39 25.91
CA ASP A 536 -11.29 30.29 25.47
C ASP A 536 -11.07 31.42 26.48
N THR A 537 -12.08 31.73 27.30
CA THR A 537 -11.99 32.72 28.38
C THR A 537 -12.74 32.26 29.64
N PHE A 538 -12.23 32.61 30.82
CA PHE A 538 -12.88 32.25 32.10
C PHE A 538 -14.32 32.81 32.22
N GLY A 539 -14.60 33.95 31.56
CA GLY A 539 -15.94 34.53 31.50
C GLY A 539 -16.93 33.71 30.67
N GLU A 540 -16.47 33.00 29.65
CA GLU A 540 -17.27 32.07 28.85
C GLU A 540 -17.64 30.82 29.66
N PHE A 541 -16.69 30.28 30.43
CA PHE A 541 -16.93 29.16 31.35
C PHE A 541 -18.07 29.47 32.33
N LEU A 542 -17.99 30.60 33.05
CA LEU A 542 -19.01 31.03 34.00
C LEU A 542 -20.36 31.28 33.33
N ARG A 543 -20.41 31.98 32.18
CA ARG A 543 -21.68 32.22 31.46
C ARG A 543 -22.33 30.91 31.03
N SER A 544 -21.54 29.92 30.64
CA SER A 544 -22.04 28.63 30.16
C SER A 544 -22.58 27.71 31.26
N LEU A 545 -22.12 27.85 32.49
CA LEU A 545 -22.65 27.10 33.65
C LEU A 545 -24.06 27.55 34.04
N PHE A 546 -24.43 28.80 33.73
CA PHE A 546 -25.69 29.42 34.17
C PHE A 546 -26.68 29.73 33.03
N LYS A 547 -26.32 29.55 31.75
CA LYS A 547 -27.23 29.77 30.61
C LYS A 547 -27.78 28.47 30.03
N LYS A 548 -29.12 28.33 30.08
CA LYS A 548 -29.90 27.29 29.40
C LYS A 548 -29.80 27.48 27.88
N GLN A 549 -29.38 26.43 27.17
CA GLN A 549 -29.03 26.43 25.75
C GLN A 549 -30.22 26.81 24.84
N SER A 550 -30.04 27.81 23.98
CA SER A 550 -30.89 28.06 22.80
C SER A 550 -30.03 27.90 21.56
N ASN A 551 -30.40 26.99 20.66
CA ASN A 551 -29.72 26.74 19.40
C ASN A 551 -30.04 27.86 18.40
N ASN A 552 -29.01 28.54 17.91
CA ASN A 552 -28.89 29.01 16.52
C ASN A 552 -27.60 29.82 16.36
N SER A 553 -26.72 29.41 15.45
CA SER A 553 -25.78 30.31 14.75
C SER A 553 -25.24 29.61 13.50
N GLU A 554 -25.47 30.25 12.36
CA GLU A 554 -25.02 29.90 11.00
C GLU A 554 -23.49 29.94 10.82
N PRO A 555 -22.93 29.38 9.72
CA PRO A 555 -21.49 29.35 9.48
C PRO A 555 -20.95 30.71 9.04
N THR A 556 -19.96 31.23 9.77
CA THR A 556 -19.24 32.45 9.45
C THR A 556 -18.31 32.28 8.24
N LYS A 557 -18.40 33.22 7.29
CA LYS A 557 -17.65 33.29 6.02
C LYS A 557 -16.17 33.72 6.27
N PRO A 558 -15.18 33.26 5.46
CA PRO A 558 -13.78 33.63 5.67
C PRO A 558 -13.48 35.09 5.29
N ALA A 559 -12.56 35.72 6.01
CA ALA A 559 -12.14 37.12 5.82
C ALA A 559 -11.19 37.31 4.60
N PRO A 560 -11.12 38.54 4.02
CA PRO A 560 -10.29 38.82 2.85
C PRO A 560 -8.81 39.09 3.19
N VAL A 561 -7.94 38.83 2.21
CA VAL A 561 -6.49 39.01 2.23
C VAL A 561 -6.11 40.50 2.20
N VAL A 562 -5.13 40.91 3.00
CA VAL A 562 -4.56 42.27 3.06
C VAL A 562 -3.21 42.30 2.32
N ASP A 563 -3.03 43.25 1.40
CA ASP A 563 -1.78 43.51 0.66
C ASP A 563 -0.71 44.18 1.55
N THR A 564 0.56 43.76 1.34
CA THR A 564 1.75 44.22 2.07
C THR A 564 2.27 45.56 1.54
N PRO A 565 2.71 46.52 2.40
CA PRO A 565 3.34 47.76 1.94
C PRO A 565 4.86 47.64 1.72
N VAL A 566 5.34 48.39 0.73
CA VAL A 566 6.75 48.51 0.30
C VAL A 566 7.52 49.44 1.25
N LEU A 567 8.68 48.99 1.74
CA LEU A 567 9.61 49.79 2.56
C LEU A 567 10.41 50.77 1.68
N ASN A 568 10.35 52.05 2.04
CA ASN A 568 11.12 53.14 1.44
C ASN A 568 12.24 53.51 2.41
N THR A 569 13.50 53.34 2.02
CA THR A 569 14.68 53.74 2.80
C THR A 569 15.35 54.92 2.11
N ASN A 570 15.16 56.13 2.64
CA ASN A 570 16.05 57.27 2.42
C ASN A 570 16.31 57.93 3.78
N ALA A 571 17.58 57.93 4.18
CA ALA A 571 18.14 58.79 5.19
C ALA A 571 19.42 59.39 4.62
N GLU A 572 19.37 60.67 4.27
CA GLU A 572 20.52 61.55 4.08
C GLU A 572 20.88 62.15 5.46
N ASP A 573 22.16 62.14 5.85
CA ASP A 573 23.03 63.32 5.83
C ASP A 573 24.31 63.18 6.67
N GLU A 574 25.40 63.66 6.04
CA GLU A 574 26.57 64.38 6.58
C GLU A 574 27.24 63.96 7.91
N ASN A 575 28.43 63.35 7.81
CA ASN A 575 29.73 63.98 8.13
C ASN A 575 30.92 63.11 7.67
#